data_AF-A2ZYE3-F1
#
_entry.id   AF-A2ZYE3-F1
#
_cell.length_a   1.000
_cell.length_b   1.000
_cell.length_c   1.000
_cell.angle_alpha   90.00
_cell.angle_beta   90.00
_cell.angle_gamma   90.00
#
_symmetry.space_group_name_H-M   'P 1'
#
loop_
_entity.id
_entity.type
_entity.pdbx_description
1 polymer ?
#
loop_
_entity_poly.entity_id
_entity_poly.type
_entity_poly.pdbx_seq_one_letter_code
_entity_poly.pdbx_strand_id
1 'polypeptide(L)'
;MEAAAAAEEEEEEAVWAWSWGAGTDGQLGNGGFQDHHLPQPLLLPPRCRGLVSFVAGGGAHAIALTSDGEVFTWGRGTHGQLGHGDVENIPHPKLVKFFENYMITCVSAGWNHSGFATDSGQLFMCGDGSFGQLGAGDNHPRNLPFEVAYFTTKHVVRLALGMRHSLVLLKDNSVYGFGSTRRGQIGRCTRNQKFYDVPRIIDGFPDCKIGNIYANGDHSAALDESGQLYIWGRALIGEHDDDQPRPVFPSLGISQVALGWHHALVLSESSSSSTLVKVPCVDGEQVVHIAAGTEHSASVTDKGTVFTWGWESMDSLVWEILVIK
;
A
#
# COMPACT_ATOMS: atom_id res chain seq x y z
N MET A 1 22.28 34.77 -41.81
CA MET A 1 21.34 35.31 -40.80
C MET A 1 20.01 34.63 -41.06
N GLU A 2 19.85 33.34 -40.76
CA GLU A 2 19.95 32.72 -39.42
C GLU A 2 18.84 33.26 -38.51
N ALA A 3 17.79 32.45 -38.31
CA ALA A 3 17.02 32.34 -37.07
C ALA A 3 15.99 31.21 -37.17
N ALA A 4 16.32 30.09 -36.50
CA ALA A 4 15.48 29.07 -35.85
C ALA A 4 14.21 28.57 -36.59
N ALA A 5 14.07 27.32 -37.04
CA ALA A 5 14.47 26.06 -36.41
C ALA A 5 14.26 26.04 -34.89
N ALA A 6 13.01 26.25 -34.46
CA ALA A 6 12.51 25.68 -33.22
C ALA A 6 11.48 24.63 -33.63
N ALA A 7 11.95 23.40 -33.82
CA ALA A 7 11.09 22.26 -33.62
C ALA A 7 10.69 22.34 -32.14
N GLU A 8 9.42 22.60 -31.87
CA GLU A 8 8.81 22.14 -30.63
C GLU A 8 8.93 20.61 -30.70
N GLU A 9 9.99 20.07 -30.12
CA GLU A 9 9.97 18.68 -29.68
C GLU A 9 8.83 18.64 -28.65
N GLU A 10 7.64 18.22 -29.10
CA GLU A 10 6.66 17.62 -28.20
C GLU A 10 7.43 16.50 -27.49
N GLU A 11 7.89 16.76 -26.26
CA GLU A 11 8.34 15.69 -25.37
C GLU A 11 7.15 14.72 -25.31
N GLU A 12 7.26 13.58 -26.02
CA GLU A 12 6.30 12.50 -25.91
C GLU A 12 6.15 12.20 -24.43
N GLU A 13 4.96 12.44 -23.87
CA GLU A 13 4.67 12.14 -22.48
C GLU A 13 4.98 10.65 -22.26
N ALA A 14 6.07 10.37 -21.56
CA ALA A 14 6.56 9.01 -21.40
C ALA A 14 5.54 8.21 -20.60
N VAL A 15 5.00 7.15 -21.21
CA VAL A 15 4.18 6.16 -20.51
C VAL A 15 5.05 5.49 -19.46
N TRP A 16 4.66 5.62 -18.20
CA TRP A 16 5.43 5.07 -17.07
C TRP A 16 4.67 3.97 -16.34
N ALA A 17 3.34 3.95 -16.42
CA ALA A 17 2.49 2.92 -15.84
C ALA A 17 1.38 2.54 -16.80
N TRP A 18 0.72 1.43 -16.52
CA TRP A 18 -0.55 1.06 -17.15
C TRP A 18 -1.60 0.86 -16.09
N SER A 19 -2.83 1.35 -16.31
CA SER A 19 -4.03 1.25 -15.47
C SER A 19 -5.16 0.46 -16.10
N TRP A 20 -5.89 -0.36 -15.36
CA TRP A 20 -7.17 -0.89 -15.82
C TRP A 20 -8.14 -1.02 -14.64
N GLY A 21 -9.32 -1.60 -14.84
CA GLY A 21 -10.30 -1.86 -13.80
C GLY A 21 -11.35 -0.80 -13.57
N ALA A 22 -11.79 -0.71 -12.30
CA ALA A 22 -12.80 0.23 -11.87
C ALA A 22 -12.23 1.65 -11.90
N GLY A 23 -12.93 2.58 -12.54
CA GLY A 23 -12.52 3.97 -12.67
C GLY A 23 -13.51 4.99 -12.14
N THR A 24 -14.61 4.55 -11.53
CA THR A 24 -15.72 5.42 -11.08
C THR A 24 -15.33 6.52 -10.08
N ASP A 25 -14.20 6.40 -9.40
CA ASP A 25 -13.64 7.43 -8.50
C ASP A 25 -12.42 8.15 -9.09
N GLY A 26 -12.01 7.82 -10.32
CA GLY A 26 -10.84 8.37 -11.00
C GLY A 26 -9.53 7.67 -10.63
N GLN A 27 -9.60 6.51 -9.97
CA GLN A 27 -8.42 5.77 -9.48
C GLN A 27 -7.51 5.22 -10.60
N LEU A 28 -8.00 5.21 -11.84
CA LEU A 28 -7.20 4.86 -13.02
C LEU A 28 -6.25 5.97 -13.45
N GLY A 29 -6.46 7.21 -13.01
CA GLY A 29 -5.52 8.31 -13.28
C GLY A 29 -5.46 8.78 -14.74
N ASN A 30 -6.37 8.32 -15.61
CA ASN A 30 -6.35 8.60 -17.05
C ASN A 30 -7.20 9.83 -17.46
N GLY A 31 -7.59 10.68 -16.50
CA GLY A 31 -8.42 11.86 -16.71
C GLY A 31 -9.93 11.59 -16.76
N GLY A 32 -10.36 10.32 -16.67
CA GLY A 32 -11.76 9.90 -16.72
C GLY A 32 -12.27 9.23 -15.45
N PHE A 33 -13.57 8.91 -15.47
CA PHE A 33 -14.27 8.17 -14.42
C PHE A 33 -14.89 6.85 -14.92
N GLN A 34 -14.37 6.33 -16.04
CA GLN A 34 -14.90 5.14 -16.70
C GLN A 34 -14.08 3.91 -16.31
N ASP A 35 -14.73 2.76 -16.27
CA ASP A 35 -14.03 1.48 -16.11
C ASP A 35 -13.30 1.11 -17.40
N HIS A 36 -12.13 0.48 -17.28
CA HIS A 36 -11.35 0.01 -18.42
C HIS A 36 -10.97 -1.45 -18.25
N HIS A 37 -11.35 -2.32 -19.18
CA HIS A 37 -11.10 -3.76 -19.04
C HIS A 37 -9.75 -4.21 -19.60
N LEU A 38 -9.00 -3.27 -20.19
CA LEU A 38 -7.69 -3.50 -20.76
C LEU A 38 -6.71 -2.44 -20.24
N PRO A 39 -5.43 -2.81 -19.99
CA PRO A 39 -4.39 -1.87 -19.58
C PRO A 39 -4.35 -0.62 -20.47
N GLN A 40 -4.44 0.55 -19.84
CA GLN A 40 -4.34 1.87 -20.46
C GLN A 40 -3.07 2.56 -19.99
N PRO A 41 -2.34 3.27 -20.85
CA PRO A 41 -1.18 4.03 -20.41
C PRO A 41 -1.58 5.11 -19.39
N LEU A 42 -0.79 5.23 -18.33
CA LEU A 42 -0.84 6.30 -17.36
C LEU A 42 0.32 7.25 -17.63
N LEU A 43 0.00 8.54 -17.73
CA LEU A 43 0.95 9.60 -18.00
C LEU A 43 1.17 10.40 -16.71
N LEU A 44 2.43 10.66 -16.38
CA LEU A 44 2.74 11.59 -15.31
C LEU A 44 2.71 13.00 -15.89
N PRO A 45 2.42 14.02 -15.06
CA PRO A 45 2.61 15.40 -15.47
C PRO A 45 4.05 15.59 -16.01
N PRO A 46 4.25 16.39 -17.08
CA PRO A 46 5.55 16.57 -17.75
C PRO A 46 6.71 17.03 -16.85
N ARG A 47 6.40 17.52 -15.63
CA ARG A 47 7.38 18.07 -14.67
C ARG A 47 7.75 17.10 -13.56
N CYS A 48 7.74 15.80 -13.83
CA CYS A 48 8.24 14.81 -12.90
C CYS A 48 9.77 14.82 -12.90
N ARG A 49 10.42 15.07 -11.75
CA ARG A 49 11.88 15.18 -11.66
C ARG A 49 12.58 13.84 -11.79
N GLY A 50 12.00 12.82 -11.16
CA GLY A 50 12.56 11.46 -11.08
C GLY A 50 11.66 10.41 -11.73
N LEU A 51 12.21 9.21 -11.96
CA LEU A 51 11.41 8.07 -12.41
C LEU A 51 10.52 7.57 -11.28
N VAL A 52 9.31 7.09 -11.60
CA VAL A 52 8.47 6.43 -10.60
C VAL A 52 9.16 5.16 -10.11
N SER A 53 9.32 5.08 -8.79
CA SER A 53 9.98 3.97 -8.10
C SER A 53 9.00 3.03 -7.41
N PHE A 54 7.82 3.53 -7.04
CA PHE A 54 6.83 2.76 -6.31
C PHE A 54 5.42 3.32 -6.51
N VAL A 55 4.40 2.47 -6.41
CA VAL A 55 3.00 2.87 -6.36
C VAL A 55 2.30 2.09 -5.26
N ALA A 56 1.39 2.74 -4.55
CA ALA A 56 0.49 2.12 -3.58
C ALA A 56 -0.96 2.35 -4.01
N GLY A 57 -1.75 1.27 -4.06
CA GLY A 57 -3.20 1.31 -4.26
C GLY A 57 -3.95 1.22 -2.93
N GLY A 58 -4.93 2.09 -2.74
CA GLY A 58 -5.84 2.10 -1.60
C GLY A 58 -7.21 1.51 -1.96
N GLY A 59 -8.27 1.92 -1.25
CA GLY A 59 -9.62 1.41 -1.53
C GLY A 59 -10.19 1.87 -2.89
N ALA A 60 -9.87 3.09 -3.31
CA ALA A 60 -10.26 3.69 -4.60
C ALA A 60 -9.38 4.92 -4.91
N HIS A 61 -8.11 4.88 -4.50
CA HIS A 61 -7.15 5.96 -4.73
C HIS A 61 -5.76 5.35 -4.87
N ALA A 62 -4.84 6.08 -5.48
CA ALA A 62 -3.48 5.61 -5.66
C ALA A 62 -2.46 6.71 -5.36
N ILE A 63 -1.25 6.26 -5.03
CA ILE A 63 -0.10 7.09 -4.70
C ILE A 63 1.07 6.63 -5.57
N ALA A 64 1.73 7.52 -6.29
CA ALA A 64 3.02 7.26 -6.92
C ALA A 64 4.14 7.98 -6.16
N LEU A 65 5.26 7.28 -5.97
CA LEU A 65 6.49 7.81 -5.39
C LEU A 65 7.62 7.77 -6.41
N THR A 66 8.23 8.91 -6.67
CA THR A 66 9.39 9.02 -7.56
C THR A 66 10.70 8.75 -6.82
N SER A 67 11.74 8.40 -7.57
CA SER A 67 13.11 8.17 -7.07
C SER A 67 13.73 9.41 -6.40
N ASP A 68 13.23 10.61 -6.73
CA ASP A 68 13.64 11.87 -6.11
C ASP A 68 12.70 12.32 -4.98
N GLY A 69 11.80 11.44 -4.53
CA GLY A 69 10.94 11.67 -3.37
C GLY A 69 9.68 12.50 -3.63
N GLU A 70 9.33 12.76 -4.90
CA GLU A 70 8.06 13.41 -5.24
C GLU A 70 6.89 12.43 -5.09
N VAL A 71 5.75 12.94 -4.61
CA VAL A 71 4.54 12.16 -4.36
C VAL A 71 3.40 12.70 -5.18
N PHE A 72 2.75 11.81 -5.92
CA PHE A 72 1.54 12.10 -6.69
C PHE A 72 0.39 11.25 -6.18
N THR A 73 -0.80 11.85 -6.07
CA THR A 73 -2.01 11.16 -5.61
C THR A 73 -3.18 11.43 -6.54
N TRP A 74 -4.06 10.43 -6.72
CA TRP A 74 -5.27 10.52 -7.53
C TRP A 74 -6.31 9.48 -7.11
N GLY A 75 -7.51 9.57 -7.67
CA GLY A 75 -8.69 8.77 -7.35
C GLY A 75 -9.61 9.46 -6.34
N ARG A 76 -10.23 8.67 -5.47
CA ARG A 76 -11.19 9.13 -4.47
C ARG A 76 -10.54 10.07 -3.45
N GLY A 77 -11.11 11.26 -3.27
CA GLY A 77 -10.68 12.24 -2.28
C GLY A 77 -11.65 12.49 -1.13
N THR A 78 -12.79 11.81 -1.09
CA THR A 78 -13.94 12.12 -0.20
C THR A 78 -13.65 12.13 1.31
N HIS A 79 -12.53 11.56 1.77
CA HIS A 79 -12.09 11.60 3.17
C HIS A 79 -10.79 12.38 3.37
N GLY A 80 -10.29 13.06 2.33
CA GLY A 80 -9.03 13.80 2.35
C GLY A 80 -7.78 12.94 2.11
N GLN A 81 -7.93 11.69 1.66
CA GLN A 81 -6.81 10.75 1.50
C GLN A 81 -5.79 11.21 0.46
N LEU A 82 -6.16 12.09 -0.47
CA LEU A 82 -5.22 12.63 -1.46
C LEU A 82 -4.31 13.74 -0.91
N GLY A 83 -4.60 14.31 0.26
CA GLY A 83 -3.69 15.27 0.89
C GLY A 83 -3.55 16.63 0.18
N HIS A 84 -4.53 17.05 -0.62
CA HIS A 84 -4.48 18.33 -1.36
C HIS A 84 -5.17 19.50 -0.66
N GLY A 85 -5.72 19.31 0.54
CA GLY A 85 -6.48 20.33 1.28
C GLY A 85 -7.94 20.45 0.87
N ASP A 86 -8.43 19.52 0.07
CA ASP A 86 -9.81 19.39 -0.37
C ASP A 86 -10.28 17.93 -0.23
N VAL A 87 -11.53 17.65 -0.60
CA VAL A 87 -12.14 16.31 -0.57
C VAL A 87 -12.65 15.86 -1.94
N GLU A 88 -12.09 16.45 -3.00
CA GLU A 88 -12.52 16.20 -4.37
C GLU A 88 -11.85 14.94 -4.94
N ASN A 89 -12.58 14.22 -5.79
CA ASN A 89 -11.98 13.14 -6.57
C ASN A 89 -11.10 13.73 -7.68
N ILE A 90 -9.92 13.15 -7.91
CA ILE A 90 -8.96 13.66 -8.89
C ILE A 90 -8.65 12.55 -9.89
N PRO A 91 -9.06 12.65 -11.15
CA PRO A 91 -8.96 11.55 -12.09
C PRO A 91 -7.58 11.43 -12.77
N HIS A 92 -6.56 12.16 -12.32
CA HIS A 92 -5.21 12.14 -12.87
C HIS A 92 -4.15 12.35 -11.77
N PRO A 93 -2.93 11.81 -11.89
CA PRO A 93 -1.87 12.04 -10.92
C PRO A 93 -1.64 13.53 -10.66
N LYS A 94 -1.74 13.95 -9.40
CA LYS A 94 -1.51 15.33 -8.98
C LYS A 94 -0.43 15.39 -7.91
N LEU A 95 0.55 16.27 -8.09
CA LEU A 95 1.63 16.47 -7.13
C LEU A 95 1.07 16.94 -5.78
N VAL A 96 1.48 16.27 -4.70
CA VAL A 96 1.17 16.67 -3.32
C VAL A 96 2.14 17.77 -2.88
N LYS A 97 1.77 19.02 -3.14
CA LYS A 97 2.62 20.21 -2.90
C LYS A 97 3.15 20.34 -1.47
N PHE A 98 2.46 19.76 -0.49
CA PHE A 98 2.93 19.72 0.89
C PHE A 98 4.34 19.14 1.02
N PHE A 99 4.70 18.18 0.16
CA PHE A 99 5.97 17.47 0.20
C PHE A 99 7.09 18.09 -0.65
N GLU A 100 6.92 19.27 -1.25
CA GLU A 100 7.96 19.90 -2.12
C GLU A 100 9.32 20.10 -1.43
N ASN A 101 9.34 20.18 -0.10
CA ASN A 101 10.56 20.34 0.71
C ASN A 101 10.90 19.09 1.54
N TYR A 102 10.33 17.94 1.20
CA TYR A 102 10.57 16.68 1.89
C TYR A 102 11.07 15.63 0.89
N MET A 103 11.99 14.78 1.34
CA MET A 103 12.40 13.59 0.60
C MET A 103 11.57 12.40 1.09
N ILE A 104 10.52 12.04 0.38
CA ILE A 104 9.70 10.87 0.72
C ILE A 104 10.40 9.60 0.27
N THR A 105 10.47 8.60 1.15
CA THR A 105 11.16 7.33 0.88
C THR A 105 10.26 6.12 1.04
N CYS A 106 9.08 6.27 1.63
CA CYS A 106 8.11 5.20 1.78
C CYS A 106 6.69 5.78 1.75
N VAL A 107 5.82 5.13 1.00
CA VAL A 107 4.39 5.46 0.93
C VAL A 107 3.56 4.20 1.12
N SER A 108 2.36 4.35 1.64
CA SER A 108 1.36 3.29 1.70
C SER A 108 -0.03 3.90 1.64
N ALA A 109 -0.96 3.17 1.05
CA ALA A 109 -2.36 3.54 0.94
C ALA A 109 -3.21 2.49 1.65
N GLY A 110 -4.09 2.93 2.56
CA GLY A 110 -5.13 2.09 3.13
C GLY A 110 -6.46 2.29 2.40
N TRP A 111 -7.58 1.94 3.05
CA TRP A 111 -8.88 2.08 2.37
C TRP A 111 -9.24 3.54 2.03
N ASN A 112 -9.22 4.41 3.04
CA ASN A 112 -9.54 5.84 2.91
C ASN A 112 -8.46 6.73 3.56
N HIS A 113 -7.22 6.28 3.67
CA HIS A 113 -6.14 7.07 4.26
C HIS A 113 -4.79 6.72 3.64
N SER A 114 -3.83 7.63 3.77
CA SER A 114 -2.52 7.56 3.15
C SER A 114 -1.45 7.92 4.15
N GLY A 115 -0.30 7.27 4.02
CA GLY A 115 0.87 7.46 4.88
C GLY A 115 2.13 7.68 4.06
N PHE A 116 2.98 8.59 4.54
CA PHE A 116 4.20 9.02 3.88
C PHE A 116 5.31 9.12 4.92
N ALA A 117 6.44 8.46 4.69
CA ALA A 117 7.62 8.59 5.54
C ALA A 117 8.79 9.22 4.79
N THR A 118 9.49 10.12 5.46
CA THR A 118 10.65 10.83 4.92
C THR A 118 11.95 10.05 5.15
N ASP A 119 13.01 10.44 4.45
CA ASP A 119 14.39 9.98 4.68
C ASP A 119 14.91 10.29 6.11
N SER A 120 14.41 11.38 6.71
CA SER A 120 14.67 11.76 8.10
C SER A 120 13.91 10.89 9.12
N GLY A 121 12.96 10.07 8.66
CA GLY A 121 12.16 9.16 9.48
C GLY A 121 10.89 9.75 10.06
N GLN A 122 10.46 10.94 9.60
CA GLN A 122 9.19 11.56 9.98
C GLN A 122 8.03 10.81 9.32
N LEU A 123 6.88 10.73 10.00
CA LEU A 123 5.64 10.15 9.48
C LEU A 123 4.59 11.22 9.27
N PHE A 124 4.06 11.29 8.05
CA PHE A 124 2.91 12.11 7.69
C PHE A 124 1.72 11.23 7.31
N MET A 125 0.53 11.63 7.75
CA MET A 125 -0.72 10.92 7.44
C MET A 125 -1.80 11.88 6.94
N CYS A 126 -2.72 11.41 6.11
CA CYS A 126 -3.97 12.10 5.76
C CYS A 126 -5.08 11.10 5.41
N GLY A 127 -6.32 11.57 5.33
CA GLY A 127 -7.50 10.79 5.04
C GLY A 127 -8.45 10.61 6.22
N ASP A 128 -9.17 9.49 6.23
CA ASP A 128 -10.13 9.11 7.25
C ASP A 128 -9.46 8.87 8.60
N GLY A 129 -9.98 9.53 9.65
CA GLY A 129 -9.55 9.35 11.03
C GLY A 129 -10.59 8.64 11.91
N SER A 130 -11.71 8.18 11.36
CA SER A 130 -12.88 7.73 12.15
C SER A 130 -12.60 6.61 13.15
N PHE A 131 -11.54 5.84 12.95
CA PHE A 131 -11.08 4.76 13.82
C PHE A 131 -9.69 5.04 14.42
N GLY A 132 -9.21 6.29 14.43
CA GLY A 132 -7.88 6.63 14.95
C GLY A 132 -6.72 6.16 14.07
N GLN A 133 -6.98 5.68 12.85
CA GLN A 133 -5.96 5.11 11.95
C GLN A 133 -4.94 6.14 11.42
N LEU A 134 -5.08 7.42 11.79
CA LEU A 134 -4.10 8.48 11.50
C LEU A 134 -3.08 8.67 12.63
N GLY A 135 -3.33 8.16 13.84
CA GLY A 135 -2.37 8.28 14.95
C GLY A 135 -2.30 9.70 15.56
N ALA A 136 -3.29 10.55 15.31
CA ALA A 136 -3.31 11.97 15.69
C ALA A 136 -3.63 12.23 17.18
N GLY A 137 -4.03 11.21 17.94
CA GLY A 137 -4.64 11.38 19.27
C GLY A 137 -6.09 11.88 19.23
N ASP A 138 -6.72 11.79 18.06
CA ASP A 138 -8.15 12.02 17.86
C ASP A 138 -8.69 11.16 16.70
N ASN A 139 -9.97 11.32 16.37
CA ASN A 139 -10.65 10.57 15.32
C ASN A 139 -11.20 11.44 14.16
N HIS A 140 -10.62 12.63 13.94
CA HIS A 140 -11.06 13.51 12.86
C HIS A 140 -10.30 13.22 11.56
N PRO A 141 -10.96 13.33 10.39
CA PRO A 141 -10.28 13.23 9.11
C PRO A 141 -9.31 14.41 8.92
N ARG A 142 -8.30 14.22 8.06
CA ARG A 142 -7.32 15.25 7.68
C ARG A 142 -7.19 15.27 6.17
N ASN A 143 -7.43 16.42 5.55
CA ASN A 143 -7.32 16.58 4.09
C ASN A 143 -5.99 17.18 3.63
N LEU A 144 -5.12 17.57 4.56
CA LEU A 144 -3.71 17.84 4.34
C LEU A 144 -2.88 16.83 5.13
N PRO A 145 -1.69 16.44 4.63
CA PRO A 145 -0.74 15.70 5.42
C PRO A 145 -0.39 16.45 6.71
N PHE A 146 -0.34 15.71 7.82
CA PHE A 146 0.15 16.23 9.11
C PHE A 146 1.17 15.27 9.70
N GLU A 147 2.16 15.79 10.43
CA GLU A 147 3.15 14.96 11.10
C GLU A 147 2.53 14.26 12.32
N VAL A 148 2.73 12.95 12.42
CA VAL A 148 2.30 12.15 13.57
C VAL A 148 3.29 12.36 14.72
N ALA A 149 2.97 13.28 15.63
CA ALA A 149 3.85 13.75 16.71
C ALA A 149 4.46 12.63 17.58
N TYR A 150 3.79 11.48 17.70
CA TYR A 150 4.32 10.33 18.43
C TYR A 150 5.67 9.83 17.86
N PHE A 151 5.91 10.01 16.56
CA PHE A 151 7.09 9.52 15.86
C PHE A 151 8.15 10.60 15.57
N THR A 152 7.95 11.87 15.95
CA THR A 152 8.91 12.96 15.68
C THR A 152 10.32 12.71 16.20
N THR A 153 10.45 11.95 17.30
CA THR A 153 11.75 11.57 17.89
C THR A 153 12.18 10.15 17.56
N LYS A 154 11.48 9.50 16.63
CA LYS A 154 11.69 8.11 16.20
C LYS A 154 11.98 8.11 14.70
N HIS A 155 12.57 7.03 14.20
CA HIS A 155 12.91 6.92 12.79
C HIS A 155 12.05 5.83 12.14
N VAL A 156 11.02 6.26 11.42
CA VAL A 156 10.12 5.37 10.67
C VAL A 156 10.81 4.85 9.41
N VAL A 157 10.72 3.54 9.14
CA VAL A 157 11.36 2.90 7.97
C VAL A 157 10.38 2.17 7.05
N ARG A 158 9.22 1.71 7.55
CA ARG A 158 8.16 1.11 6.73
C ARG A 158 6.78 1.49 7.25
N LEU A 159 5.83 1.50 6.33
CA LEU A 159 4.41 1.73 6.56
C LEU A 159 3.61 0.59 5.92
N ALA A 160 2.55 0.17 6.59
CA ALA A 160 1.53 -0.66 5.97
C ALA A 160 0.15 -0.25 6.49
N LEU A 161 -0.73 0.16 5.58
CA LEU A 161 -2.05 0.69 5.91
C LEU A 161 -3.14 -0.27 5.44
N GLY A 162 -3.96 -0.75 6.38
CA GLY A 162 -5.09 -1.64 6.09
C GLY A 162 -6.40 -0.89 5.89
N MET A 163 -7.53 -1.56 6.19
CA MET A 163 -8.85 -0.94 5.99
C MET A 163 -9.10 0.21 6.97
N ARG A 164 -8.80 -0.02 8.25
CA ARG A 164 -9.10 0.89 9.36
C ARG A 164 -7.96 0.94 10.38
N HIS A 165 -6.76 0.55 9.96
CA HIS A 165 -5.59 0.51 10.84
C HIS A 165 -4.31 0.78 10.05
N SER A 166 -3.28 1.18 10.77
CA SER A 166 -1.95 1.50 10.25
C SER A 166 -0.92 0.78 11.08
N LEU A 167 0.11 0.27 10.41
CA LEU A 167 1.29 -0.34 10.99
C LEU A 167 2.52 0.49 10.60
N VAL A 168 3.45 0.59 11.55
CA VAL A 168 4.69 1.35 11.39
C VAL A 168 5.85 0.51 11.92
N LEU A 169 6.88 0.32 11.09
CA LEU A 169 8.15 -0.27 11.51
C LEU A 169 9.16 0.84 11.71
N LEU A 170 9.87 0.80 12.83
CA LEU A 170 10.94 1.73 13.16
C LEU A 170 12.32 1.13 12.90
N LYS A 171 13.32 2.00 12.77
CA LYS A 171 14.73 1.62 12.57
C LYS A 171 15.31 0.80 13.73
N ASP A 172 14.76 0.96 14.94
CA ASP A 172 15.12 0.17 16.12
C ASP A 172 14.42 -1.19 16.18
N ASN A 173 13.77 -1.61 15.08
CA ASN A 173 13.07 -2.88 14.90
C ASN A 173 11.72 -2.99 15.63
N SER A 174 11.25 -1.94 16.29
CA SER A 174 9.93 -1.95 16.94
C SER A 174 8.79 -1.73 15.93
N VAL A 175 7.69 -2.47 16.12
CA VAL A 175 6.47 -2.39 15.30
C VAL A 175 5.38 -1.71 16.12
N TYR A 176 4.72 -0.73 15.53
CA TYR A 176 3.59 -0.02 16.12
C TYR A 176 2.32 -0.21 15.30
N GLY A 177 1.17 -0.18 15.99
CA GLY A 177 -0.16 -0.19 15.40
C GLY A 177 -1.06 0.89 15.99
N PHE A 178 -1.96 1.43 15.16
CA PHE A 178 -3.04 2.32 15.56
C PHE A 178 -4.21 2.18 14.58
N GLY A 179 -5.41 2.53 15.02
CA GLY A 179 -6.64 2.26 14.30
C GLY A 179 -7.61 1.35 15.04
N SER A 180 -8.50 0.71 14.28
CA SER A 180 -9.47 -0.28 14.75
C SER A 180 -8.80 -1.47 15.45
N THR A 181 -9.40 -1.90 16.57
CA THR A 181 -8.99 -3.09 17.35
C THR A 181 -9.93 -4.28 17.18
N ARG A 182 -10.97 -4.15 16.35
CA ARG A 182 -12.13 -5.06 16.31
C ARG A 182 -11.80 -6.52 16.00
N ARG A 183 -10.67 -6.76 15.32
CA ARG A 183 -10.20 -8.07 14.88
C ARG A 183 -8.81 -8.39 15.41
N GLY A 184 -8.27 -7.59 16.34
CA GLY A 184 -6.90 -7.75 16.84
C GLY A 184 -5.80 -7.23 15.91
N GLN A 185 -6.14 -6.52 14.82
CA GLN A 185 -5.20 -6.09 13.78
C GLN A 185 -4.10 -5.12 14.25
N ILE A 186 -4.22 -4.55 15.45
CA ILE A 186 -3.16 -3.71 16.05
C ILE A 186 -2.58 -4.32 17.32
N GLY A 187 -2.64 -5.65 17.43
CA GLY A 187 -2.14 -6.42 18.57
C GLY A 187 -3.10 -6.43 19.76
N ARG A 188 -2.57 -6.84 20.92
CA ARG A 188 -3.36 -7.06 22.14
C ARG A 188 -3.94 -5.75 22.66
N CYS A 189 -5.25 -5.73 22.84
CA CYS A 189 -5.98 -4.54 23.26
C CYS A 189 -6.69 -4.72 24.61
N THR A 190 -6.94 -3.62 25.31
CA THR A 190 -7.80 -3.66 26.50
C THR A 190 -9.25 -3.98 26.12
N ARG A 191 -9.92 -4.78 26.96
CA ARG A 191 -11.33 -5.17 26.73
C ARG A 191 -12.21 -3.94 26.52
N ASN A 192 -13.10 -3.99 25.53
CA ASN A 192 -14.03 -2.93 25.10
C ASN A 192 -13.39 -1.70 24.41
N GLN A 193 -12.07 -1.64 24.25
CA GLN A 193 -11.46 -0.62 23.38
C GLN A 193 -11.82 -0.93 21.92
N LYS A 194 -12.40 0.03 21.20
CA LYS A 194 -12.82 -0.15 19.78
C LYS A 194 -11.74 0.26 18.78
N PHE A 195 -10.87 1.17 19.18
CA PHE A 195 -9.75 1.67 18.39
C PHE A 195 -8.70 2.35 19.28
N TYR A 196 -7.48 2.53 18.80
CA TYR A 196 -6.48 3.43 19.39
C TYR A 196 -6.11 4.53 18.38
N ASP A 197 -6.20 5.78 18.81
CA ASP A 197 -5.86 6.97 18.03
C ASP A 197 -4.43 7.48 18.29
N VAL A 198 -3.74 6.89 19.26
CA VAL A 198 -2.30 7.08 19.52
C VAL A 198 -1.57 5.78 19.20
N PRO A 199 -0.41 5.81 18.51
CA PRO A 199 0.37 4.62 18.21
C PRO A 199 0.72 3.78 19.45
N ARG A 200 0.62 2.46 19.29
CA ARG A 200 0.86 1.46 20.33
C ARG A 200 1.88 0.44 19.85
N ILE A 201 2.82 0.07 20.71
CA ILE A 201 3.75 -1.02 20.39
C ILE A 201 2.98 -2.34 20.24
N ILE A 202 3.33 -3.10 19.21
CA ILE A 202 2.87 -4.47 18.98
C ILE A 202 3.96 -5.41 19.50
N ASP A 203 3.71 -5.98 20.67
CA ASP A 203 4.60 -6.96 21.30
C ASP A 203 4.31 -8.38 20.78
N GLY A 204 5.17 -9.34 21.14
CA GLY A 204 4.98 -10.76 20.85
C GLY A 204 5.90 -11.32 19.76
N PHE A 205 6.67 -10.46 19.09
CA PHE A 205 7.77 -10.89 18.25
C PHE A 205 8.89 -11.50 19.10
N PRO A 206 9.52 -12.61 18.66
CA PRO A 206 10.74 -13.10 19.27
C PRO A 206 11.91 -12.14 18.99
N ASP A 207 13.10 -12.44 19.51
CA ASP A 207 14.33 -11.73 19.16
C ASP A 207 14.71 -12.01 17.70
N CYS A 208 14.12 -11.25 16.79
CA CYS A 208 14.24 -11.35 15.34
C CYS A 208 14.23 -9.96 14.72
N LYS A 209 14.80 -9.81 13.53
CA LYS A 209 14.82 -8.54 12.80
C LYS A 209 13.73 -8.54 11.74
N ILE A 210 12.72 -7.68 11.92
CA ILE A 210 11.61 -7.50 11.00
C ILE A 210 12.12 -6.74 9.77
N GLY A 211 12.01 -7.37 8.60
CA GLY A 211 12.39 -6.77 7.32
C GLY A 211 11.23 -6.02 6.66
N ASN A 212 9.99 -6.48 6.86
CA ASN A 212 8.81 -5.85 6.27
C ASN A 212 7.53 -6.06 7.08
N ILE A 213 6.55 -5.19 6.86
CA ILE A 213 5.20 -5.22 7.45
C ILE A 213 4.14 -5.11 6.36
N TYR A 214 2.98 -5.69 6.60
CA TYR A 214 1.88 -5.75 5.64
C TYR A 214 0.54 -5.56 6.35
N ALA A 215 -0.39 -4.88 5.69
CA ALA A 215 -1.74 -4.67 6.19
C ALA A 215 -2.72 -4.59 5.01
N ASN A 216 -3.81 -5.33 5.09
CA ASN A 216 -4.96 -5.20 4.18
C ASN A 216 -6.21 -5.71 4.88
N GLY A 217 -7.37 -5.15 4.57
CA GLY A 217 -8.60 -5.48 5.28
C GLY A 217 -8.43 -5.28 6.78
N ASP A 218 -8.70 -6.34 7.54
CA ASP A 218 -8.47 -6.43 8.97
C ASP A 218 -7.31 -7.38 9.32
N HIS A 219 -6.44 -7.68 8.35
CA HIS A 219 -5.26 -8.54 8.50
C HIS A 219 -3.99 -7.74 8.63
N SER A 220 -3.04 -8.31 9.37
CA SER A 220 -1.72 -7.73 9.57
C SER A 220 -0.68 -8.84 9.51
N ALA A 221 0.49 -8.51 8.96
CA ALA A 221 1.60 -9.44 8.92
C ALA A 221 2.95 -8.72 9.03
N ALA A 222 3.97 -9.48 9.42
CA ALA A 222 5.35 -9.06 9.40
C ALA A 222 6.21 -10.21 8.88
N LEU A 223 7.24 -9.88 8.11
CA LEU A 223 8.23 -10.84 7.61
C LEU A 223 9.59 -10.46 8.19
N ASP A 224 10.23 -11.41 8.87
CA ASP A 224 11.58 -11.20 9.36
C ASP A 224 12.64 -11.47 8.27
N GLU A 225 13.88 -11.04 8.51
CA GLU A 225 14.99 -11.21 7.57
C GLU A 225 15.40 -12.67 7.36
N SER A 226 14.92 -13.61 8.17
CA SER A 226 15.12 -15.05 7.98
C SER A 226 14.06 -15.71 7.08
N GLY A 227 13.01 -14.96 6.72
CA GLY A 227 11.88 -15.46 5.93
C GLY A 227 10.77 -16.09 6.76
N GLN A 228 10.75 -15.85 8.09
CA GLN A 228 9.66 -16.26 8.96
C GLN A 228 8.52 -15.24 8.90
N LEU A 229 7.33 -15.71 8.53
CA LEU A 229 6.11 -14.91 8.48
C LEU A 229 5.38 -14.93 9.83
N TYR A 230 4.98 -13.76 10.30
CA TYR A 230 4.10 -13.57 11.44
C TYR A 230 2.78 -12.98 10.95
N ILE A 231 1.65 -13.55 11.37
CA ILE A 231 0.31 -13.02 11.05
C ILE A 231 -0.48 -12.74 12.32
N TRP A 232 -1.34 -11.72 12.27
CA TRP A 232 -2.33 -11.41 13.30
C TRP A 232 -3.48 -10.60 12.71
N GLY A 233 -4.46 -10.28 13.53
CA GLY A 233 -5.71 -9.66 13.10
C GLY A 233 -6.75 -10.71 12.74
N ARG A 234 -7.56 -10.39 11.73
CA ARG A 234 -8.59 -11.31 11.23
C ARG A 234 -7.94 -12.63 10.79
N ALA A 235 -8.60 -13.75 11.06
CA ALA A 235 -8.08 -15.08 10.70
C ALA A 235 -7.81 -15.20 9.17
N LEU A 236 -6.56 -15.47 8.79
CA LEU A 236 -6.18 -15.99 7.47
C LEU A 236 -6.00 -17.52 7.50
N ILE A 237 -5.63 -18.04 8.66
CA ILE A 237 -5.39 -19.45 8.93
C ILE A 237 -6.13 -19.80 10.21
N GLY A 238 -6.89 -20.90 10.19
CA GLY A 238 -7.72 -21.30 11.33
C GLY A 238 -9.05 -20.56 11.41
N GLU A 239 -9.78 -20.76 12.52
CA GLU A 239 -11.17 -20.30 12.68
C GLU A 239 -11.30 -19.02 13.54
N HIS A 240 -10.21 -18.51 14.10
CA HIS A 240 -10.23 -17.45 15.11
C HIS A 240 -9.26 -16.32 14.79
N ASP A 241 -9.71 -15.09 15.07
CA ASP A 241 -8.86 -13.90 14.99
C ASP A 241 -7.77 -13.96 16.07
N ASP A 242 -6.56 -13.53 15.74
CA ASP A 242 -5.42 -13.52 16.65
C ASP A 242 -5.03 -12.07 16.98
N ASP A 243 -4.97 -11.73 18.26
CA ASP A 243 -4.55 -10.39 18.71
C ASP A 243 -3.05 -10.31 19.03
N GLN A 244 -2.27 -11.29 18.60
CA GLN A 244 -0.82 -11.34 18.76
C GLN A 244 -0.15 -11.86 17.49
N PRO A 245 1.05 -11.36 17.12
CA PRO A 245 1.82 -11.92 16.02
C PRO A 245 2.08 -13.41 16.23
N ARG A 246 1.61 -14.25 15.30
CA ARG A 246 1.83 -15.71 15.34
C ARG A 246 2.73 -16.15 14.20
N PRO A 247 3.82 -16.89 14.49
CA PRO A 247 4.66 -17.44 13.44
C PRO A 247 3.89 -18.51 12.66
N VAL A 248 3.93 -18.43 11.34
CA VAL A 248 3.32 -19.39 10.42
C VAL A 248 4.33 -19.82 9.36
N PHE A 249 4.24 -21.07 8.95
CA PHE A 249 5.10 -21.66 7.92
C PHE A 249 6.63 -21.52 8.13
N PRO A 250 7.16 -21.95 9.30
CA PRO A 250 8.58 -21.75 9.65
C PRO A 250 9.59 -22.40 8.68
N SER A 251 9.17 -23.38 7.89
CA SER A 251 10.04 -24.11 6.96
C SER A 251 10.04 -23.57 5.53
N LEU A 252 9.28 -22.52 5.22
CA LEU A 252 9.10 -22.10 3.82
C LEU A 252 10.20 -21.18 3.29
N GLY A 253 10.80 -20.35 4.13
CA GLY A 253 11.72 -19.29 3.69
C GLY A 253 11.00 -18.31 2.77
N ILE A 254 10.07 -17.53 3.32
CA ILE A 254 9.22 -16.61 2.55
C ILE A 254 10.02 -15.35 2.19
N SER A 255 9.93 -14.92 0.94
CA SER A 255 10.60 -13.71 0.43
C SER A 255 9.64 -12.54 0.18
N GLN A 256 8.37 -12.81 -0.11
CA GLN A 256 7.33 -11.78 -0.29
C GLN A 256 5.98 -12.24 0.27
N VAL A 257 5.17 -11.27 0.67
CA VAL A 257 3.80 -11.45 1.15
C VAL A 257 2.92 -10.42 0.47
N ALA A 258 1.73 -10.80 0.05
CA ALA A 258 0.68 -9.88 -0.35
C ALA A 258 -0.61 -10.26 0.36
N LEU A 259 -1.20 -9.33 1.10
CA LEU A 259 -2.47 -9.54 1.80
C LEU A 259 -3.60 -8.99 0.96
N GLY A 260 -4.62 -9.80 0.71
CA GLY A 260 -5.91 -9.37 0.18
C GLY A 260 -6.95 -9.21 1.29
N TRP A 261 -8.23 -9.09 0.93
CA TRP A 261 -9.30 -8.88 1.91
C TRP A 261 -9.62 -10.12 2.74
N HIS A 262 -9.60 -11.30 2.10
CA HIS A 262 -9.90 -12.62 2.67
C HIS A 262 -8.90 -13.70 2.24
N HIS A 263 -7.76 -13.30 1.65
CA HIS A 263 -6.75 -14.20 1.14
C HIS A 263 -5.36 -13.60 1.33
N ALA A 264 -4.32 -14.41 1.18
CA ALA A 264 -2.95 -13.97 1.16
C ALA A 264 -2.15 -14.78 0.13
N LEU A 265 -1.14 -14.14 -0.45
CA LEU A 265 -0.14 -14.77 -1.28
C LEU A 265 1.19 -14.73 -0.54
N VAL A 266 1.97 -15.79 -0.70
CA VAL A 266 3.36 -15.85 -0.25
C VAL A 266 4.23 -16.33 -1.41
N LEU A 267 5.41 -15.73 -1.54
CA LEU A 267 6.45 -16.20 -2.44
C LEU A 267 7.54 -16.87 -1.61
N SER A 268 7.89 -18.12 -1.93
CA SER A 268 8.88 -18.92 -1.20
C SER A 268 9.71 -19.77 -2.14
N GLU A 269 10.94 -20.08 -1.74
CA GLU A 269 11.83 -20.98 -2.50
C GLU A 269 11.42 -22.46 -2.40
N SER A 270 10.74 -22.82 -1.31
CA SER A 270 10.23 -24.18 -1.09
C SER A 270 8.72 -24.26 -1.31
N SER A 271 8.23 -25.42 -1.74
CA SER A 271 6.86 -25.62 -2.23
C SER A 271 5.98 -26.49 -1.32
N SER A 272 6.51 -27.03 -0.21
CA SER A 272 5.80 -28.02 0.60
C SER A 272 5.21 -27.43 1.88
N SER A 273 3.90 -27.20 1.88
CA SER A 273 3.08 -26.97 3.08
C SER A 273 1.70 -27.59 2.84
N SER A 274 1.15 -28.31 3.80
CA SER A 274 -0.19 -28.93 3.67
C SER A 274 -1.34 -27.91 3.70
N THR A 275 -1.05 -26.68 4.13
CA THR A 275 -2.04 -25.60 4.28
C THR A 275 -2.02 -24.63 3.10
N LEU A 276 -0.91 -24.57 2.35
CA LEU A 276 -0.79 -23.70 1.18
C LEU A 276 -1.12 -24.47 -0.09
N VAL A 277 -1.78 -23.78 -1.01
CA VAL A 277 -2.08 -24.31 -2.35
C VAL A 277 -1.22 -23.54 -3.34
N LYS A 278 -0.47 -24.27 -4.17
CA LYS A 278 0.27 -23.66 -5.28
C LYS A 278 -0.73 -23.07 -6.28
N VAL A 279 -0.51 -21.84 -6.71
CA VAL A 279 -1.36 -21.17 -7.70
C VAL A 279 -1.18 -21.86 -9.07
N PRO A 280 -2.21 -22.52 -9.63
CA PRO A 280 -2.02 -23.37 -10.81
C PRO A 280 -1.66 -22.61 -12.09
N CYS A 281 -2.13 -21.37 -12.26
CA CYS A 281 -1.92 -20.60 -13.49
C CYS A 281 -0.46 -20.14 -13.69
N VAL A 282 0.36 -20.18 -12.64
CA VAL A 282 1.79 -19.83 -12.68
C VAL A 282 2.68 -21.05 -12.48
N ASP A 283 2.13 -22.26 -12.59
CA ASP A 283 2.93 -23.48 -12.45
C ASP A 283 3.97 -23.59 -13.58
N GLY A 284 5.21 -23.88 -13.20
CA GLY A 284 6.35 -23.89 -14.11
C GLY A 284 6.97 -22.52 -14.44
N GLU A 285 6.38 -21.42 -13.97
CA GLU A 285 6.94 -20.07 -14.14
C GLU A 285 7.75 -19.63 -12.92
N GLN A 286 8.78 -18.80 -13.14
CA GLN A 286 9.55 -18.17 -12.06
C GLN A 286 8.91 -16.83 -11.69
N VAL A 287 8.05 -16.83 -10.67
CA VAL A 287 7.43 -15.61 -10.13
C VAL A 287 8.44 -14.79 -9.34
N VAL A 288 8.53 -13.49 -9.61
CA VAL A 288 9.44 -12.54 -8.96
C VAL A 288 8.71 -11.45 -8.16
N HIS A 289 7.44 -11.18 -8.48
CA HIS A 289 6.60 -10.24 -7.73
C HIS A 289 5.18 -10.76 -7.57
N ILE A 290 4.59 -10.47 -6.41
CA ILE A 290 3.19 -10.74 -6.10
C ILE A 290 2.49 -9.49 -5.56
N ALA A 291 1.20 -9.36 -5.86
CA ALA A 291 0.33 -8.32 -5.32
C ALA A 291 -1.07 -8.89 -5.08
N ALA A 292 -1.81 -8.28 -4.15
CA ALA A 292 -3.18 -8.64 -3.84
C ALA A 292 -3.95 -7.36 -3.49
N GLY A 293 -5.17 -7.25 -3.98
CA GLY A 293 -6.13 -6.29 -3.46
C GLY A 293 -7.32 -7.02 -2.86
N THR A 294 -8.52 -6.41 -2.93
CA THR A 294 -9.65 -6.89 -2.14
C THR A 294 -9.98 -8.36 -2.46
N GLU A 295 -10.26 -8.67 -3.73
CA GLU A 295 -10.72 -10.00 -4.16
C GLU A 295 -9.98 -10.51 -5.40
N HIS A 296 -8.73 -10.06 -5.57
CA HIS A 296 -7.84 -10.51 -6.63
C HIS A 296 -6.38 -10.53 -6.22
N SER A 297 -5.63 -11.11 -7.12
CA SER A 297 -4.20 -11.31 -7.05
C SER A 297 -3.58 -11.01 -8.41
N ALA A 298 -2.34 -10.56 -8.37
CA ALA A 298 -1.49 -10.43 -9.54
C ALA A 298 -0.11 -10.99 -9.24
N SER A 299 0.58 -11.46 -10.28
CA SER A 299 1.98 -11.86 -10.19
C SER A 299 2.73 -11.54 -11.47
N VAL A 300 4.04 -11.35 -11.34
CA VAL A 300 4.95 -11.08 -12.46
C VAL A 300 6.06 -12.11 -12.45
N THR A 301 6.40 -12.63 -13.63
CA THR A 301 7.50 -13.58 -13.83
C THR A 301 8.82 -12.87 -14.16
N ASP A 302 9.94 -13.59 -14.03
CA ASP A 302 11.27 -13.17 -14.47
C ASP A 302 11.32 -12.76 -15.95
N LYS A 303 10.44 -13.34 -16.79
CA LYS A 303 10.26 -13.01 -18.21
C LYS A 303 9.39 -11.77 -18.45
N GLY A 304 8.89 -11.12 -17.39
CA GLY A 304 7.98 -9.99 -17.47
C GLY A 304 6.53 -10.37 -17.84
N THR A 305 6.16 -11.64 -17.76
CA THR A 305 4.77 -12.07 -18.00
C THR A 305 3.93 -11.73 -16.77
N VAL A 306 2.76 -11.13 -16.98
CA VAL A 306 1.82 -10.74 -15.91
C VAL A 306 0.65 -11.71 -15.89
N PHE A 307 0.35 -12.25 -14.70
CA PHE A 307 -0.83 -13.07 -14.45
C PHE A 307 -1.73 -12.38 -13.44
N THR A 308 -3.04 -12.39 -13.67
CA THR A 308 -4.07 -11.88 -12.75
C THR A 308 -5.17 -12.91 -12.58
N TRP A 309 -5.77 -12.98 -11.38
CA TRP A 309 -6.91 -13.86 -11.07
C TRP A 309 -7.69 -13.33 -9.86
N GLY A 310 -8.98 -13.66 -9.75
CA GLY A 310 -9.85 -13.14 -8.68
C GLY A 310 -11.33 -13.24 -9.02
N TRP A 311 -12.20 -12.71 -8.14
CA TRP A 311 -13.65 -12.77 -8.34
C TRP A 311 -14.11 -11.83 -9.46
N GLU A 312 -14.69 -12.40 -10.51
CA GLU A 312 -15.54 -11.72 -11.48
C GLU A 312 -17.00 -12.14 -11.23
N SER A 313 -17.88 -11.19 -10.91
CA SER A 313 -19.31 -11.33 -11.22
C SER A 313 -19.62 -10.47 -12.44
N MET A 314 -20.38 -11.03 -13.39
CA MET A 314 -20.96 -10.32 -14.54
C MET A 314 -21.46 -8.91 -14.13
N ASP A 315 -21.12 -7.91 -14.94
CA ASP A 315 -21.56 -6.50 -14.89
C ASP A 315 -20.73 -5.45 -14.13
N SER A 316 -19.55 -5.76 -13.57
CA SER A 316 -18.60 -4.68 -13.20
C SER A 316 -17.18 -5.24 -13.02
N LEU A 317 -16.28 -4.82 -13.90
CA LEU A 317 -14.95 -5.37 -14.11
C LEU A 317 -13.88 -4.57 -13.36
N VAL A 318 -12.79 -5.25 -13.00
CA VAL A 318 -11.81 -4.77 -12.04
C VAL A 318 -10.37 -4.75 -12.60
N TRP A 319 -9.48 -4.05 -11.87
CA TRP A 319 -7.99 -4.08 -11.76
C TRP A 319 -7.10 -2.93 -12.21
N GLU A 320 -6.70 -2.11 -11.23
CA GLU A 320 -5.71 -1.02 -11.26
C GLU A 320 -4.30 -1.37 -11.77
N ILE A 321 -3.50 -0.29 -11.76
CA ILE A 321 -2.22 0.00 -12.35
C ILE A 321 -1.02 -0.77 -11.80
N LEU A 322 -0.04 -1.14 -12.65
CA LEU A 322 1.38 -0.88 -12.31
C LEU A 322 2.40 -0.91 -13.46
N VAL A 323 3.39 -0.03 -13.26
CA VAL A 323 4.68 0.28 -13.91
C VAL A 323 5.51 -0.91 -14.38
N ILE A 324 5.92 -0.84 -15.64
CA ILE A 324 6.99 -1.61 -16.27
C ILE A 324 8.17 -0.63 -16.41
N LYS A 325 9.38 -1.06 -16.05
CA LYS A 325 10.62 -0.34 -16.41
C LYS A 325 11.02 -0.66 -17.83
#